data_AF-A0A7S2RCH4-F1
#
_entry.id   AF-A0A7S2RCH4-F1
#
_cell.length_a   1.000
_cell.length_b   1.000
_cell.length_c   1.000
_cell.angle_alpha   90.00
_cell.angle_beta   90.00
_cell.angle_gamma   90.00
#
_symmetry.space_group_name_H-M   'P 1'
#
loop_
_entity.id
_entity.type
_entity.pdbx_description
1 polymer ?
#
loop_
_entity_poly.entity_id
_entity_poly.type
_entity_poly.pdbx_seq_one_letter_code
_entity_poly.pdbx_strand_id
1 'polypeptide(L)'
;GVIIDNFNQMKDAQNGSGLLTDDQKLWIETMKKTMTQKPIKKMDKPKNKLRGRVWEFIHTTAFEFFIMGVILLNTFMMMLQSDSMSKGLKSFTESMNMMFLVLFTFEFLLKFYGM
;
A
#
# COMPACT_ATOMS: atom_id res chain seq x y z
N GLY A 1 13.10 0.02 39.08
CA GLY A 1 11.74 0.02 39.69
C GLY A 1 11.29 -1.41 39.67
N VAL A 2 11.02 -1.99 40.84
CA VAL A 2 11.14 -3.45 41.09
C VAL A 2 10.44 -4.35 40.06
N ILE A 3 9.31 -3.91 39.52
CA ILE A 3 8.56 -4.64 38.47
C ILE A 3 9.31 -4.69 37.13
N ILE A 4 9.92 -3.57 36.71
CA ILE A 4 10.71 -3.48 35.47
C ILE A 4 11.99 -4.31 35.59
N ASP A 5 12.59 -4.32 36.78
CA ASP A 5 13.82 -5.08 37.05
C ASP A 5 13.53 -6.59 37.01
N ASN A 6 12.41 -7.03 37.59
CA ASN A 6 11.91 -8.41 37.47
C ASN A 6 11.54 -8.79 36.02
N PHE A 7 10.87 -7.92 35.29
CA PHE A 7 10.54 -8.15 33.89
C PHE A 7 11.80 -8.33 33.02
N ASN A 8 12.82 -7.51 33.24
CA ASN A 8 14.09 -7.64 32.53
C ASN A 8 14.82 -8.94 32.90
N GLN A 9 14.80 -9.36 34.17
CA GLN A 9 15.35 -10.68 34.56
C GLN A 9 14.62 -11.84 33.86
N MET A 10 13.28 -11.80 33.81
CA MET A 10 12.48 -12.82 33.10
C MET A 10 12.75 -12.82 31.59
N LYS A 11 12.89 -11.63 30.99
CA LYS A 11 13.25 -11.44 29.59
C LYS A 11 14.63 -12.03 29.29
N ASP A 12 15.64 -11.72 30.10
CA ASP A 12 17.02 -12.17 29.90
C ASP A 12 17.15 -13.69 30.13
N ALA A 13 16.44 -14.24 31.13
CA ALA A 13 16.39 -15.69 31.39
C ALA A 13 15.74 -16.49 30.26
N GLN A 14 14.81 -15.90 29.50
CA GLN A 14 14.15 -16.53 28.34
C GLN A 14 14.59 -15.94 27.00
N ASN A 15 15.82 -15.39 26.97
CA ASN A 15 16.52 -14.93 25.77
C ASN A 15 15.72 -13.91 24.92
N GLY A 16 15.00 -12.99 25.58
CA GLY A 16 14.18 -11.96 24.94
C GLY A 16 12.82 -12.44 24.44
N SER A 17 12.52 -13.73 24.56
CA SER A 17 11.32 -14.35 23.98
C SER A 17 10.30 -14.81 25.04
N GLY A 18 10.55 -14.50 26.31
CA GLY A 18 9.90 -15.22 27.41
C GLY A 18 8.43 -14.96 27.69
N LEU A 19 7.85 -14.06 26.91
CA LEU A 19 6.43 -13.72 26.96
C LEU A 19 5.72 -14.12 25.66
N LEU A 20 6.45 -14.74 24.73
CA LEU A 20 5.94 -15.14 23.43
C LEU A 20 5.65 -16.64 23.44
N THR A 21 4.49 -16.97 22.91
CA THR A 21 4.17 -18.33 22.47
C THR A 21 5.08 -18.72 21.30
N ASP A 22 5.20 -20.03 21.06
CA ASP A 22 6.03 -20.53 19.95
C ASP A 22 5.53 -20.02 18.58
N ASP A 23 4.21 -19.90 18.40
CA ASP A 23 3.60 -19.32 17.20
C ASP A 23 3.95 -17.85 17.00
N GLN A 24 3.98 -17.07 18.09
CA GLN A 24 4.38 -15.66 18.03
C GLN A 24 5.86 -15.51 17.69
N LYS A 25 6.73 -16.39 18.20
CA LYS A 25 8.16 -16.40 17.85
C LYS A 25 8.35 -16.71 16.37
N LEU A 26 7.67 -17.74 15.87
CA LEU A 26 7.70 -18.11 14.46
C LEU A 26 7.21 -16.99 13.55
N TRP A 27 6.15 -16.28 13.95
CA TRP A 27 5.65 -15.12 13.21
C TRP A 27 6.69 -13.99 13.14
N ILE A 28 7.33 -13.66 14.27
CA ILE A 28 8.37 -12.62 14.32
C ILE A 28 9.59 -13.02 13.47
N GLU A 29 10.03 -14.28 13.53
CA GLU A 29 11.14 -14.78 12.72
C GLU A 29 10.83 -14.71 11.22
N THR A 30 9.61 -15.11 10.84
CA THR A 30 9.14 -15.03 9.45
C THR A 30 9.13 -13.59 8.97
N MET A 31 8.58 -12.66 9.76
CA MET A 31 8.56 -11.23 9.44
C MET A 31 9.96 -10.65 9.28
N LYS A 32 10.87 -10.94 10.21
CA LYS A 32 12.28 -10.51 10.12
C LYS A 32 12.96 -11.04 8.86
N LYS A 33 12.70 -12.30 8.50
CA LYS A 33 13.24 -12.91 7.28
C LYS A 33 12.71 -12.22 6.03
N THR A 34 11.42 -11.93 5.96
CA THR A 34 10.82 -11.20 4.83
C THR A 34 11.37 -9.77 4.71
N MET A 35 11.58 -9.08 5.83
CA MET A 35 12.15 -7.72 5.82
C MET A 35 13.61 -7.69 5.37
N THR A 36 14.38 -8.75 5.63
CA THR A 36 15.80 -8.85 5.28
C THR A 36 16.03 -9.48 3.90
N GLN A 37 15.01 -10.08 3.30
CA GLN A 37 15.08 -10.58 1.94
C GLN A 37 15.32 -9.44 0.95
N LYS A 38 16.29 -9.63 0.06
CA LYS A 38 16.56 -8.69 -1.03
C LYS A 38 15.33 -8.61 -1.93
N PRO A 39 15.00 -7.41 -2.47
CA PRO A 39 13.94 -7.28 -3.45
C PRO A 39 14.16 -8.25 -4.61
N ILE A 40 13.09 -8.93 -5.00
CA ILE A 40 13.09 -9.81 -6.17
C ILE A 40 13.51 -8.96 -7.38
N LYS A 41 14.40 -9.49 -8.23
CA LYS A 41 14.90 -8.83 -9.44
C LYS A 41 13.73 -8.22 -10.22
N LYS A 42 13.89 -6.97 -10.69
CA LYS A 42 12.89 -6.29 -11.53
C LYS A 42 12.42 -7.23 -12.64
N MET A 43 11.10 -7.35 -12.82
CA MET A 43 10.49 -8.24 -13.81
C MET A 43 11.01 -7.93 -15.22
N ASP A 44 11.38 -8.97 -15.97
CA ASP A 44 11.89 -8.80 -17.33
C ASP A 44 10.77 -8.26 -18.24
N LYS A 45 11.13 -7.35 -19.16
CA LYS A 45 10.18 -6.72 -20.08
C LYS A 45 9.44 -7.78 -20.92
N PRO A 46 8.11 -7.70 -21.07
CA PRO A 46 7.34 -8.66 -21.84
C PRO A 46 7.73 -8.66 -23.33
N LYS A 47 7.80 -9.84 -23.94
CA LYS A 47 8.24 -10.03 -25.34
C LYS A 47 7.26 -9.48 -26.39
N ASN A 48 5.97 -9.40 -26.07
CA ASN A 48 4.96 -8.89 -26.98
C ASN A 48 5.10 -7.36 -27.13
N LYS A 49 5.14 -6.83 -28.36
CA LYS A 49 5.32 -5.40 -28.63
C LYS A 49 4.26 -4.52 -27.96
N LEU A 50 2.99 -4.94 -27.99
CA LEU A 50 1.90 -4.17 -27.36
C LEU A 50 2.00 -4.18 -25.84
N ARG A 51 2.18 -5.36 -25.23
CA ARG A 51 2.37 -5.49 -23.78
C ARG A 51 3.64 -4.77 -23.31
N GLY A 52 4.70 -4.79 -24.10
CA GLY A 52 5.95 -4.09 -23.83
C GLY A 52 5.80 -2.57 -23.79
N ARG A 53 4.99 -1.98 -24.68
CA ARG A 53 4.67 -0.53 -24.62
C ARG A 53 3.83 -0.18 -23.40
N VAL A 54 2.84 -1.00 -23.07
CA VAL A 54 2.03 -0.79 -21.85
C VAL A 54 2.92 -0.90 -20.61
N TRP A 55 3.79 -1.91 -20.56
CA TRP A 55 4.77 -2.08 -19.48
C TRP A 55 5.69 -0.86 -19.35
N GLU A 56 6.22 -0.32 -20.46
CA GLU A 56 7.05 0.89 -20.41
C GLU A 56 6.25 2.10 -19.89
N PHE A 57 5.01 2.28 -20.36
CA PHE A 57 4.15 3.38 -19.94
C PHE A 57 3.85 3.34 -18.43
N ILE A 58 3.42 2.19 -17.90
CA ILE A 58 3.07 2.05 -16.48
C ILE A 58 4.27 2.19 -15.54
N HIS A 59 5.50 1.98 -16.03
CA HIS A 59 6.74 2.15 -15.26
C HIS A 59 7.38 3.54 -15.43
N THR A 60 6.74 4.47 -16.16
CA THR A 60 7.23 5.84 -16.24
C THR A 60 6.95 6.61 -14.95
N THR A 61 7.91 7.40 -14.49
CA THR A 61 7.76 8.24 -13.30
C THR A 61 6.61 9.26 -13.46
N ALA A 62 6.35 9.72 -14.68
CA ALA A 62 5.23 10.61 -14.97
C ALA A 62 3.87 9.95 -14.68
N PHE A 63 3.71 8.66 -15.05
CA PHE A 63 2.50 7.91 -14.74
C PHE A 63 2.34 7.68 -13.23
N GLU A 64 3.44 7.36 -12.53
CA GLU A 64 3.42 7.23 -11.07
C GLU A 64 2.99 8.52 -10.36
N PHE A 65 3.56 9.68 -10.74
CA PHE A 65 3.17 10.97 -10.19
C PHE A 65 1.72 11.33 -10.53
N PHE A 66 1.26 11.01 -11.73
CA PHE A 66 -0.13 11.23 -12.13
C PHE A 66 -1.10 10.46 -11.21
N ILE A 67 -0.88 9.15 -11.03
CA ILE A 67 -1.74 8.33 -10.15
C ILE A 67 -1.67 8.81 -8.69
N MET A 68 -0.48 9.17 -8.21
CA MET A 68 -0.34 9.75 -6.87
C MET A 68 -1.14 11.05 -6.71
N GLY A 69 -1.11 11.92 -7.72
CA GLY A 69 -1.94 13.14 -7.73
C GLY A 69 -3.43 12.85 -7.70
N VAL A 70 -3.91 11.84 -8.44
CA VAL A 70 -5.31 11.42 -8.44
C VAL A 70 -5.74 10.90 -7.06
N ILE A 71 -4.89 10.13 -6.37
CA ILE A 71 -5.16 9.65 -5.00
C ILE A 71 -5.27 10.82 -4.01
N LEU A 72 -4.35 11.78 -4.10
CA LEU A 72 -4.39 12.98 -3.25
C LEU A 72 -5.66 13.79 -3.50
N LEU A 73 -6.04 13.98 -4.76
CA LEU A 73 -7.25 14.70 -5.12
C LEU A 73 -8.51 13.99 -4.62
N ASN A 74 -8.62 12.67 -4.77
CA ASN A 74 -9.73 11.91 -4.22
C ASN A 74 -9.82 12.02 -2.69
N THR A 75 -8.67 11.97 -2.01
CA THR A 75 -8.59 12.15 -0.56
C THR A 75 -9.09 13.54 -0.14
N PHE A 76 -8.71 14.58 -0.88
CA PHE A 76 -9.21 15.93 -0.66
C PHE A 76 -10.72 16.04 -0.91
N MET A 77 -11.25 15.40 -1.96
CA MET A 77 -12.69 15.37 -2.24
C MET A 77 -13.49 14.69 -1.12
N MET A 78 -12.95 13.64 -0.50
CA MET A 78 -13.56 13.04 0.69
C MET A 78 -13.55 13.99 1.89
N MET A 79 -12.49 14.76 2.08
CA MET A 79 -12.41 15.76 3.15
C MET A 79 -13.42 16.90 2.97
N LEU A 80 -13.75 17.27 1.73
CA LEU A 80 -14.78 18.28 1.43
C LEU A 80 -16.22 17.82 1.71
N GLN A 81 -16.43 16.53 2.01
CA GLN A 81 -17.76 16.04 2.34
C GLN A 81 -18.19 16.55 3.73
N SER A 82 -19.38 17.12 3.81
CA SER A 82 -19.96 17.65 5.06
C SER A 82 -21.48 17.48 5.05
N ASP A 83 -22.10 17.32 6.21
CA ASP A 83 -23.55 17.06 6.31
C ASP A 83 -24.41 18.21 5.79
N SER A 84 -23.86 19.44 5.78
CA SER A 84 -24.54 20.66 5.32
C SER A 84 -24.09 21.12 3.93
N MET A 85 -23.73 20.20 3.03
CA MET A 85 -23.33 20.56 1.66
C MET A 85 -24.50 21.08 0.81
N SER A 86 -24.22 22.06 -0.05
CA SER A 86 -25.16 22.48 -1.08
C SER A 86 -25.43 21.34 -2.07
N LYS A 87 -26.65 21.31 -2.65
CA LYS A 87 -27.03 20.28 -3.64
C LYS A 87 -26.06 20.21 -4.82
N GLY A 88 -25.55 21.36 -5.26
CA GLY A 88 -24.57 21.45 -6.34
C GLY A 88 -23.22 20.82 -5.99
N LEU A 89 -22.69 21.11 -4.79
CA LEU A 89 -21.42 20.53 -4.33
C LEU A 89 -21.55 19.02 -4.11
N LYS A 90 -22.68 18.56 -3.56
CA LYS A 90 -22.96 17.13 -3.40
C LYS A 90 -22.96 16.38 -4.74
N SER A 91 -23.69 16.89 -5.73
CA SER A 91 -23.72 16.30 -7.08
C SER A 91 -22.34 16.30 -7.74
N PHE A 92 -21.54 17.36 -7.55
CA PHE A 92 -20.18 17.44 -8.05
C PHE A 92 -19.28 16.36 -7.42
N THR A 93 -19.29 16.24 -6.09
CA THR A 93 -18.48 15.25 -5.36
C THR A 93 -18.88 13.82 -5.72
N GLU A 94 -20.17 13.53 -5.92
CA GLU A 94 -20.65 12.23 -6.41
C GLU A 94 -20.13 11.92 -7.83
N SER A 95 -20.15 12.91 -8.73
CA SER A 95 -19.62 12.77 -10.09
C SER A 95 -18.10 12.53 -10.11
N MET A 96 -17.36 13.24 -9.23
CA MET A 96 -15.93 13.03 -9.04
C MET A 96 -15.61 11.63 -8.48
N ASN A 97 -16.39 11.15 -7.51
CA ASN A 97 -16.22 9.79 -6.97
C ASN A 97 -16.35 8.72 -8.07
N MET A 98 -17.36 8.86 -8.93
CA MET A 98 -17.52 7.96 -10.09
C MET A 98 -16.34 8.07 -11.08
N MET A 99 -15.85 9.29 -11.34
CA MET A 99 -14.67 9.51 -12.18
C MET A 99 -13.42 8.82 -11.59
N PHE A 100 -13.16 8.96 -10.29
CA PHE A 100 -12.03 8.31 -9.63
C PHE A 100 -12.13 6.79 -9.69
N LEU A 101 -13.33 6.24 -9.48
CA LEU A 101 -13.57 4.81 -9.61
C LEU A 101 -13.17 4.29 -11.01
N VAL A 102 -13.60 4.99 -12.07
CA VAL A 102 -13.26 4.62 -13.45
C VAL A 102 -11.75 4.73 -13.69
N LEU A 103 -11.10 5.79 -13.21
CA LEU A 103 -9.65 5.97 -13.35
C LEU A 103 -8.85 4.88 -12.63
N PHE A 104 -9.22 4.53 -11.39
CA PHE A 104 -8.55 3.44 -10.65
C PHE A 104 -8.82 2.07 -11.26
N THR A 105 -10.04 1.84 -11.78
CA THR A 105 -10.34 0.60 -12.51
C THR A 105 -9.48 0.49 -13.77
N PHE A 106 -9.33 1.58 -14.53
CA PHE A 106 -8.48 1.62 -15.71
C PHE A 106 -7.00 1.42 -15.36
N GLU A 107 -6.50 2.07 -14.30
CA GLU A 107 -5.15 1.89 -13.79
C GLU A 107 -4.89 0.43 -13.41
N PHE A 108 -5.83 -0.20 -12.70
CA PHE A 108 -5.76 -1.60 -12.32
C PHE A 108 -5.67 -2.51 -13.56
N LEU A 109 -6.53 -2.28 -14.56
CA LEU A 109 -6.53 -3.06 -15.80
C LEU A 109 -5.22 -2.91 -16.60
N LEU A 110 -4.69 -1.68 -16.68
CA LEU A 110 -3.41 -1.43 -17.33
C LEU A 110 -2.26 -2.16 -16.62
N LYS A 111 -2.23 -2.11 -15.29
CA LYS A 111 -1.23 -2.82 -14.48
C LYS A 111 -1.38 -4.33 -14.60
N PHE A 112 -2.60 -4.85 -14.56
CA PHE A 112 -2.89 -6.28 -14.71
C PHE A 112 -2.45 -6.83 -16.08
N TYR A 113 -2.64 -6.07 -17.16
CA TYR A 113 -2.21 -6.46 -18.50
C TYR A 113 -0.70 -6.24 -18.72
N GLY A 114 -0.16 -5.15 -18.18
CA GLY A 114 1.20 -4.70 -18.41
C GLY A 114 2.25 -5.47 -17.61
N MET A 115 1.96 -5.80 -16.35
CA MET A 115 2.79 -6.71 -15.52
C MET A 115 2.71 -8.13 -16.07
#